data_AF-A0A1F9WCC1-F1
#
_entry.id   AF-A0A1F9WCC1-F1
#
_cell.length_a   1.000
_cell.length_b   1.000
_cell.length_c   1.000
_cell.angle_alpha   90.00
_cell.angle_beta   90.00
_cell.angle_gamma   90.00
#
_symmetry.space_group_name_H-M   'P 1'
#
loop_
_entity.id
_entity.type
_entity.pdbx_description
1 polymer ?
#
loop_
_entity_poly.entity_id
_entity_poly.type
_entity_poly.pdbx_seq_one_letter_code
_entity_poly.pdbx_strand_id
1 'polypeptide(L)'
;MNHCPKCPSETLVESKALGDMALDRCPGCGGIWFDKGELEALLKQSQGQVSADFDLIMPKPAERDCPRCSKKMWSGGLVNPLLLVDKCSDCGGVWLDPRELVLAKKMLGLTGGPDAENIAPVERPLQVPARRAAPAAPHSKIIPLACALLGFIGLVYQARVYLEAMEKPSHLGFFAVVLVSILLFSGGLFALLHNVSDGRDAD
;
A
#
# COMPACT_ATOMS: atom_id res chain seq x y z
N MET A 1 5.81 -4.79 8.40
CA MET A 1 5.39 -3.45 7.93
C MET A 1 5.67 -2.47 9.07
N ASN A 2 5.44 -1.15 8.93
CA ASN A 2 5.47 -0.25 10.10
C ASN A 2 4.41 0.86 10.01
N HIS A 3 3.21 0.50 9.55
CA HIS A 3 2.10 1.44 9.36
C HIS A 3 1.26 1.57 10.62
N CYS A 4 0.73 2.76 10.86
CA CYS A 4 -0.14 3.02 11.99
C CYS A 4 -1.42 2.15 11.90
N PRO A 5 -1.76 1.39 12.96
CA PRO A 5 -2.96 0.54 12.98
C PRO A 5 -4.28 1.29 12.84
N LYS A 6 -4.28 2.59 13.16
CA LYS A 6 -5.44 3.49 13.04
C LYS A 6 -5.42 4.29 11.73
N CYS A 7 -4.24 4.55 11.17
CA CYS A 7 -4.03 5.34 9.95
C CYS A 7 -3.19 4.52 8.97
N PRO A 8 -3.77 3.62 8.17
CA PRO A 8 -3.00 2.71 7.32
C PRO A 8 -2.07 3.40 6.31
N SER A 9 -2.37 4.66 5.96
CA SER A 9 -1.55 5.50 5.08
C SER A 9 -0.33 6.14 5.75
N GLU A 10 -0.25 6.11 7.09
CA GLU A 10 0.83 6.75 7.85
C GLU A 10 1.84 5.71 8.33
N THR A 11 3.12 6.05 8.22
CA THR A 11 4.21 5.24 8.78
C THR A 11 4.55 5.75 10.18
N LEU A 12 4.75 4.83 11.11
CA LEU A 12 5.19 5.17 12.46
C LEU A 12 6.63 5.70 12.41
N VAL A 13 6.88 6.78 13.17
CA VAL A 13 8.18 7.44 13.25
C VAL A 13 8.68 7.42 14.68
N GLU A 14 9.97 7.17 14.84
CA GLU A 14 10.61 7.16 16.15
C GLU A 14 10.55 8.56 16.79
N SER A 15 10.13 8.62 18.05
CA SER A 15 9.97 9.87 18.79
C SER A 15 10.19 9.65 20.28
N LYS A 16 10.76 10.65 20.96
CA LYS A 16 10.85 10.69 22.43
C LYS A 16 9.58 11.27 23.04
N ALA A 17 8.44 10.67 22.71
CA ALA A 17 7.13 11.18 23.09
C ALA A 17 6.76 10.87 24.54
N LEU A 18 7.37 9.86 25.17
CA LEU A 18 7.22 9.55 26.59
C LEU A 18 8.62 9.32 27.19
N GLY A 19 9.03 10.21 28.09
CA GLY A 19 10.36 10.20 28.70
C GLY A 19 11.49 10.30 27.65
N ASP A 20 12.62 9.65 27.96
CA ASP A 20 13.79 9.57 27.07
C ASP A 20 13.79 8.33 26.16
N MET A 21 12.74 7.50 26.24
CA MET A 21 12.62 6.27 25.44
C MET A 21 12.18 6.61 24.02
N ALA A 22 12.86 6.00 23.04
CA ALA A 22 12.51 6.11 21.64
C ALA A 22 11.30 5.21 21.34
N LEU A 23 10.16 5.79 20.98
CA LEU A 23 8.91 5.09 20.72
C LEU A 23 8.36 5.44 19.34
N ASP A 24 7.64 4.48 18.75
CA ASP A 24 7.05 4.63 17.44
C ASP A 24 5.72 5.39 17.49
N ARG A 25 5.72 6.65 17.05
CA ARG A 25 4.54 7.53 17.06
C ARG A 25 4.00 7.75 15.66
N CYS A 26 2.69 7.79 15.53
CA CYS A 26 2.03 8.17 14.29
C CYS A 26 2.01 9.71 14.14
N PRO A 27 2.51 10.29 13.04
CA PRO A 27 2.47 11.73 12.82
C PRO A 27 1.06 12.24 12.47
N GLY A 28 0.17 11.37 11.96
CA GLY A 28 -1.20 11.73 11.59
C GLY A 28 -2.16 11.77 12.77
N CYS A 29 -2.27 10.68 13.53
CA CYS A 29 -3.20 10.61 14.67
C CYS A 29 -2.55 10.85 16.03
N GLY A 30 -1.22 10.79 16.15
CA GLY A 30 -0.52 10.98 17.43
C GLY A 30 -0.51 9.76 18.36
N GLY A 31 -1.11 8.63 17.96
CA GLY A 31 -1.05 7.37 18.72
C GLY A 31 0.37 6.79 18.74
N ILE A 32 0.65 5.95 19.73
CA ILE A 32 1.99 5.42 19.99
C ILE A 32 1.94 3.89 20.04
N TRP A 33 2.90 3.29 19.37
CA TRP A 33 3.22 1.88 19.44
C TRP A 33 4.34 1.65 20.44
N PHE A 34 4.12 0.66 21.31
CA PHE A 34 5.09 0.15 22.27
C PHE A 34 5.47 -1.25 21.83
N ASP A 35 6.76 -1.50 21.60
CA ASP A 35 7.24 -2.85 21.43
C ASP A 35 7.19 -3.61 22.77
N LYS A 36 7.35 -4.93 22.67
CA LYS A 36 7.24 -5.83 23.82
C LYS A 36 8.20 -5.41 24.94
N GLY A 37 7.67 -5.12 26.12
CA GLY A 37 8.46 -4.76 27.30
C GLY A 37 8.72 -3.25 27.46
N GLU A 38 8.44 -2.42 26.44
CA GLU A 38 8.71 -0.97 26.50
C GLU A 38 7.72 -0.25 27.43
N LEU A 39 6.44 -0.58 27.34
CA LEU A 39 5.41 -0.01 28.21
C LEU A 39 5.69 -0.38 29.67
N GLU A 40 6.07 -1.63 29.92
CA GLU A 40 6.46 -2.14 31.23
C GLU A 40 7.71 -1.45 31.76
N ALA A 41 8.70 -1.20 30.92
CA ALA A 41 9.93 -0.50 31.28
C ALA A 41 9.66 0.96 31.67
N LEU A 42 8.80 1.67 30.92
CA LEU A 42 8.40 3.04 31.25
C LEU A 42 7.65 3.13 32.58
N LEU A 43 6.77 2.17 32.85
CA LEU A 43 6.02 2.12 34.10
C LEU A 43 6.91 1.79 35.30
N LYS A 44 7.91 0.92 35.12
CA LYS A 44 8.93 0.67 36.15
C LYS A 44 9.74 1.93 36.45
N GLN A 45 10.07 2.74 35.43
CA GLN A 45 10.79 4.00 35.62
C GLN A 45 9.94 5.05 36.36
N SER A 46 8.63 5.10 36.12
CA SER A 46 7.76 6.10 36.74
C SER A 46 7.24 5.71 38.14
N GLN A 47 6.99 4.42 38.41
CA GLN A 47 6.38 3.95 39.66
C GLN A 47 7.27 3.02 40.51
N GLY A 48 8.50 2.73 40.10
CA GLY A 48 9.49 1.97 40.89
C GLY A 48 9.26 0.45 40.95
N GLN A 49 8.01 -0.02 41.20
CA GLN A 49 7.62 -1.42 41.15
C GLN A 49 6.16 -1.60 40.70
N VAL A 50 5.97 -1.86 39.41
CA VAL A 50 4.67 -2.32 38.89
C VAL A 50 4.80 -3.83 38.64
N SER A 51 4.28 -4.63 39.57
CA SER A 51 4.03 -6.07 39.38
C SER A 51 2.67 -6.28 38.71
N ALA A 52 2.29 -5.42 37.76
CA ALA A 52 1.06 -5.61 37.02
C ALA A 52 1.32 -6.67 35.96
N ASP A 53 0.46 -7.66 35.93
CA ASP A 53 0.31 -8.52 34.77
C ASP A 53 -0.18 -7.63 33.61
N PHE A 54 0.57 -7.62 32.51
CA PHE A 54 0.26 -6.84 31.31
C PHE A 54 -0.62 -7.60 30.33
N ASP A 55 -1.23 -8.70 30.79
CA ASP A 55 -2.25 -9.40 30.05
C ASP A 55 -3.58 -8.64 30.02
N LEU A 56 -4.29 -8.83 28.91
CA LEU A 56 -5.53 -8.12 28.66
C LEU A 56 -6.65 -8.66 29.56
N ILE A 57 -7.33 -7.75 30.24
CA ILE A 57 -8.57 -8.02 30.95
C ILE A 57 -9.71 -8.04 29.93
N MET A 58 -10.44 -9.15 29.86
CA MET A 58 -11.54 -9.38 28.92
C MET A 58 -11.13 -9.16 27.45
N PRO A 59 -10.18 -9.94 26.92
CA PRO A 59 -9.70 -9.79 25.56
C PRO A 59 -10.79 -10.13 24.54
N LYS A 60 -10.94 -9.28 23.53
CA LYS A 60 -11.76 -9.52 22.34
C LYS A 60 -10.94 -9.30 21.08
N PRO A 61 -11.27 -9.94 19.94
CA PRO A 61 -10.60 -9.67 18.68
C PRO A 61 -10.73 -8.18 18.31
N ALA A 62 -9.62 -7.54 17.96
CA ALA A 62 -9.61 -6.19 17.42
C ALA A 62 -9.61 -6.24 15.89
N GLU A 63 -10.20 -5.24 15.25
CA GLU A 63 -10.20 -5.15 13.78
C GLU A 63 -8.84 -4.71 13.21
N ARG A 64 -7.98 -4.13 14.06
CA ARG A 64 -6.70 -3.53 13.70
C ARG A 64 -5.58 -4.58 13.54
N ASP A 65 -4.69 -4.32 12.60
CA ASP A 65 -3.52 -5.15 12.34
C ASP A 65 -2.28 -4.63 13.09
N CYS A 66 -1.45 -5.57 13.55
CA CYS A 66 -0.18 -5.27 14.20
C CYS A 66 0.80 -4.65 13.18
N PRO A 67 1.45 -3.52 13.50
CA PRO A 67 2.38 -2.87 12.58
C PRO A 67 3.58 -3.79 12.28
N ARG A 68 4.11 -4.49 13.29
CA ARG A 68 5.31 -5.32 13.17
C ARG A 68 5.08 -6.59 12.34
N CYS A 69 4.07 -7.38 12.69
CA CYS A 69 3.84 -8.72 12.12
C CYS A 69 2.59 -8.84 11.23
N SER A 70 1.80 -7.78 11.07
CA SER A 70 0.58 -7.73 10.24
C SER A 70 -0.54 -8.70 10.66
N LYS A 71 -0.48 -9.30 11.84
CA LYS A 71 -1.54 -10.16 12.40
C LYS A 71 -2.59 -9.33 13.13
N LYS A 72 -3.82 -9.85 13.23
CA LYS A 72 -4.91 -9.22 13.99
C LYS A 72 -4.55 -9.11 15.47
N MET A 73 -4.82 -7.95 16.05
CA MET A 73 -4.58 -7.69 17.47
C MET A 73 -5.80 -8.07 18.32
N TRP A 74 -5.60 -8.08 19.63
CA TRP A 74 -6.66 -8.24 20.62
C TRP A 74 -6.85 -6.92 21.36
N SER A 75 -8.10 -6.54 21.60
CA SER A 75 -8.47 -5.36 22.37
C SER A 75 -8.93 -5.79 23.75
N GLY A 76 -8.53 -5.09 24.80
CA GLY A 76 -8.94 -5.40 26.17
C GLY A 76 -8.41 -4.39 27.17
N GLY A 77 -8.85 -4.48 28.43
CA GLY A 77 -8.36 -3.61 29.49
C GLY A 77 -6.92 -3.92 29.88
N LEU A 78 -6.10 -2.91 30.15
CA LEU A 78 -4.73 -3.04 30.60
C LEU A 78 -4.55 -2.44 31.99
N VAL A 79 -4.17 -3.24 32.99
CA VAL A 79 -4.13 -2.89 34.44
C VAL A 79 -5.50 -2.51 35.03
N ASN A 80 -6.34 -1.82 34.26
CA ASN A 80 -7.68 -1.40 34.56
C ASN A 80 -8.62 -1.76 33.38
N PRO A 81 -9.81 -2.34 33.61
CA PRO A 81 -10.78 -2.64 32.55
C PRO A 81 -11.19 -1.44 31.67
N LEU A 82 -11.07 -0.21 32.18
CA LEU A 82 -11.39 1.02 31.47
C LEU A 82 -10.28 1.51 30.53
N LEU A 83 -9.03 1.09 30.77
CA LEU A 83 -7.91 1.39 29.88
C LEU A 83 -7.85 0.35 28.78
N LEU A 84 -8.73 0.49 27.79
CA LEU A 84 -8.79 -0.40 26.64
C LEU A 84 -7.60 -0.11 25.72
N VAL A 85 -6.79 -1.14 25.46
CA VAL A 85 -5.64 -1.07 24.55
C VAL A 85 -5.70 -2.22 23.55
N ASP A 86 -4.97 -2.11 22.45
CA ASP A 86 -4.78 -3.21 21.51
C ASP A 86 -3.41 -3.86 21.70
N LYS A 87 -3.35 -5.16 21.99
CA LYS A 87 -2.13 -5.95 22.17
C LYS A 87 -2.03 -7.03 21.08
N CYS A 88 -0.85 -7.18 20.49
CA CYS A 88 -0.57 -8.28 19.58
C CYS A 88 -0.20 -9.55 20.35
N SER A 89 -0.90 -10.65 20.11
CA SER A 89 -0.61 -11.97 20.73
C SER A 89 0.72 -12.57 20.31
N ASP A 90 1.24 -12.20 19.13
CA ASP A 90 2.42 -12.84 18.53
C ASP A 90 3.72 -12.13 18.88
N CYS A 91 3.79 -10.81 18.67
CA CYS A 91 4.99 -10.04 19.01
C CYS A 91 4.97 -9.47 20.43
N GLY A 92 3.78 -9.36 21.05
CA GLY A 92 3.62 -8.77 22.38
C GLY A 92 3.63 -7.24 22.42
N GLY A 93 3.64 -6.57 21.26
CA GLY A 93 3.55 -5.11 21.20
C GLY A 93 2.15 -4.59 21.49
N VAL A 94 2.08 -3.34 21.95
CA VAL A 94 0.87 -2.68 22.44
C VAL A 94 0.67 -1.35 21.71
N TRP A 95 -0.55 -1.08 21.27
CA TRP A 95 -0.95 0.17 20.66
C TRP A 95 -1.83 0.97 21.61
N LEU A 96 -1.48 2.24 21.84
CA LEU A 96 -2.33 3.21 22.53
C LEU A 96 -2.66 4.37 21.59
N ASP A 97 -3.95 4.61 21.40
CA ASP A 97 -4.45 5.79 20.70
C ASP A 97 -4.36 7.06 21.59
N PRO A 98 -4.52 8.27 21.04
CA PRO A 98 -4.35 9.51 21.81
C PRO A 98 -5.22 9.61 23.07
N ARG A 99 -6.44 9.05 23.06
CA ARG A 99 -7.34 9.07 24.22
C ARG A 99 -6.90 8.05 25.27
N GLU A 100 -6.46 6.88 24.81
CA GLU A 100 -5.91 5.83 25.66
C GLU A 100 -4.61 6.29 26.33
N LEU A 101 -3.76 7.04 25.61
CA LEU A 101 -2.56 7.67 26.15
C LEU A 101 -2.87 8.68 27.27
N VAL A 102 -3.90 9.52 27.09
CA VAL A 102 -4.33 10.46 28.15
C VAL A 102 -4.76 9.69 29.41
N LEU A 103 -5.51 8.60 29.23
CA LEU A 103 -5.95 7.76 30.33
C LEU A 103 -4.78 7.03 31.00
N ALA A 104 -3.85 6.48 30.22
CA ALA A 104 -2.66 5.82 30.72
C ALA A 104 -1.73 6.78 31.47
N LYS A 105 -1.55 8.03 31.01
CA LYS A 105 -0.84 9.07 31.75
C LYS A 105 -1.49 9.35 33.11
N LYS A 106 -2.82 9.44 33.15
CA LYS A 106 -3.57 9.73 34.39
C LYS A 106 -3.60 8.56 35.37
N MET A 107 -3.80 7.33 34.88
CA MET A 107 -3.98 6.14 35.71
C MET A 107 -2.65 5.47 36.07
N LEU A 108 -1.69 5.46 35.16
CA LEU A 108 -0.44 4.73 35.30
C LEU A 108 0.77 5.66 35.50
N GLY A 109 0.56 6.98 35.59
CA GLY A 109 1.64 7.93 35.84
C GLY A 109 2.74 7.89 34.79
N LEU A 110 2.40 7.64 33.53
CA LEU A 110 3.36 7.74 32.42
C LEU A 110 3.83 9.20 32.32
N THR A 111 5.09 9.45 32.66
CA THR A 111 5.69 10.80 32.65
C THR A 111 6.46 11.05 31.35
N GLY A 112 6.41 12.29 30.87
CA GLY A 112 7.12 12.75 29.68
C GLY A 112 6.28 12.87 28.40
N GLY A 113 6.85 13.61 27.45
CA GLY A 113 6.15 14.20 26.30
C GLY A 113 5.58 15.57 26.62
N PRO A 114 5.46 16.48 25.63
CA PRO A 114 4.78 17.75 25.84
C PRO A 114 3.35 17.49 26.32
N ASP A 115 2.89 18.32 27.25
CA ASP A 115 1.50 18.34 27.70
C ASP A 115 0.59 18.37 26.48
N ALA A 116 -0.55 17.68 26.53
CA ALA A 116 -1.45 17.49 25.38
C ALA A 116 -1.90 18.83 24.71
N GLU A 117 -1.67 19.95 25.39
CA GLU A 117 -1.99 21.30 24.96
C GLU A 117 -0.89 21.98 24.13
N ASN A 118 0.35 21.44 24.10
CA ASN A 118 1.49 22.00 23.37
C ASN A 118 2.22 20.95 22.53
N ILE A 119 1.44 20.12 21.82
CA ILE A 119 2.00 19.17 20.86
C ILE A 119 2.41 19.94 19.60
N ALA A 120 3.68 20.33 19.53
CA ALA A 120 4.29 20.68 18.24
C ALA A 120 4.06 19.49 17.28
N PRO A 121 3.59 19.72 16.03
CA PRO A 121 3.49 18.66 15.04
C PRO A 121 4.84 17.94 14.98
N VAL A 122 4.84 16.63 15.16
CA VAL A 122 6.04 15.83 14.82
C VAL A 122 6.37 16.22 13.38
N GLU A 123 7.57 16.76 13.17
CA GLU A 123 8.05 17.10 11.84
C GLU A 123 7.96 15.84 11.01
N ARG A 124 6.92 15.79 10.19
CA ARG A 124 6.66 14.67 9.30
C ARG A 124 7.94 14.58 8.46
N PRO A 125 8.65 13.44 8.47
CA PRO A 125 9.76 13.26 7.54
C PRO A 125 9.21 13.67 6.17
N LEU A 126 9.87 14.63 5.52
CA LEU A 126 9.46 15.14 4.21
C LEU A 126 9.02 13.93 3.41
N GLN A 127 7.73 13.86 3.09
CA GLN A 127 7.20 12.78 2.28
C GLN A 127 8.07 12.81 1.03
N VAL A 128 8.97 11.84 0.88
CA VAL A 128 9.72 11.68 -0.36
C VAL A 128 8.60 11.52 -1.37
N PRO A 129 8.38 12.51 -2.25
CA PRO A 129 7.20 12.51 -3.10
C PRO A 129 7.21 11.15 -3.76
N ALA A 130 6.12 10.40 -3.57
CA ALA A 130 5.95 9.09 -4.16
C ALA A 130 6.49 9.21 -5.58
N ARG A 131 7.54 8.43 -5.91
CA ARG A 131 8.18 8.48 -7.23
C ARG A 131 7.04 8.62 -8.21
N ARG A 132 6.92 9.79 -8.83
CA ARG A 132 5.88 9.98 -9.85
C ARG A 132 6.07 8.79 -10.76
N ALA A 133 5.05 7.93 -10.84
CA ALA A 133 5.05 6.85 -11.79
C ALA A 133 5.52 7.49 -13.09
N ALA A 134 6.59 6.93 -13.68
CA ALA A 134 7.14 7.47 -14.91
C ALA A 134 5.95 7.71 -15.84
N PRO A 135 5.81 8.90 -16.45
CA PRO A 135 4.69 9.17 -17.32
C PRO A 135 4.59 8.01 -18.29
N ALA A 136 3.43 7.35 -18.31
CA ALA A 136 3.17 6.26 -19.22
C ALA A 136 3.61 6.73 -20.61
N ALA A 137 4.54 5.99 -21.22
CA ALA A 137 5.08 6.33 -22.52
C ALA A 137 3.90 6.64 -23.46
N PRO A 138 3.96 7.71 -24.27
CA PRO A 138 2.86 8.07 -25.13
C PRO A 138 2.50 6.84 -25.98
N HIS A 139 1.29 6.31 -25.78
CA HIS A 139 0.72 5.22 -26.56
C HIS A 139 0.55 5.71 -28.00
N SER A 140 1.65 5.74 -28.76
CA SER A 140 1.66 6.29 -30.10
C SER A 140 0.82 5.35 -30.97
N LYS A 141 -0.34 5.85 -31.43
CA LYS A 141 -1.25 5.14 -32.35
C LYS A 141 -0.57 4.84 -33.71
N ILE A 142 0.66 5.29 -33.91
CA ILE A 142 1.48 5.15 -35.11
C ILE A 142 1.83 3.68 -35.37
N ILE A 143 2.25 2.94 -34.35
CA ILE A 143 2.67 1.54 -34.48
C ILE A 143 1.51 0.63 -34.92
N PRO A 144 0.33 0.64 -34.25
CA PRO A 144 -0.77 -0.22 -34.68
C PRO A 144 -1.39 0.21 -36.02
N LEU A 145 -1.37 1.51 -36.35
CA LEU A 145 -1.79 2.01 -37.66
C LEU A 145 -0.86 1.53 -38.78
N ALA A 146 0.46 1.58 -38.58
CA ALA A 146 1.44 1.10 -39.56
C ALA A 146 1.28 -0.41 -39.83
N CYS A 147 1.08 -1.23 -38.78
CA CYS A 147 0.82 -2.66 -38.93
C CYS A 147 -0.45 -2.95 -39.75
N ALA A 148 -1.55 -2.21 -39.49
CA ALA A 148 -2.79 -2.37 -40.25
C ALA A 148 -2.61 -1.99 -41.73
N LEU A 149 -1.95 -0.87 -42.03
CA LEU A 149 -1.72 -0.44 -43.41
C LEU A 149 -0.82 -1.41 -44.18
N LEU A 150 0.28 -1.87 -43.56
CA LEU A 150 1.18 -2.84 -44.18
C LEU A 150 0.50 -4.19 -44.44
N GLY A 151 -0.32 -4.67 -43.49
CA GLY A 151 -1.11 -5.89 -43.68
C GLY A 151 -2.12 -5.78 -44.82
N PHE A 152 -2.83 -4.64 -44.92
CA PHE A 152 -3.78 -4.39 -46.00
C PHE A 152 -3.11 -4.29 -47.38
N ILE A 153 -2.01 -3.54 -47.47
CA ILE A 153 -1.22 -3.41 -48.71
C ILE A 153 -0.69 -4.79 -49.15
N GLY A 154 -0.21 -5.61 -48.21
CA GLY A 154 0.25 -6.98 -48.49
C GLY A 154 -0.85 -7.88 -49.06
N LEU A 155 -2.07 -7.80 -48.49
CA LEU A 155 -3.23 -8.54 -49.00
C LEU A 155 -3.65 -8.10 -50.40
N VAL A 156 -3.67 -6.78 -50.66
CA VAL A 156 -4.00 -6.24 -51.98
C VAL A 156 -2.96 -6.69 -53.02
N TYR A 157 -1.67 -6.65 -52.67
CA TYR A 157 -0.60 -7.09 -53.57
C TYR A 157 -0.70 -8.59 -53.89
N GLN A 158 -0.93 -9.44 -52.90
CA GLN A 158 -1.10 -10.88 -53.11
C GLN A 158 -2.36 -11.20 -53.93
N ALA A 159 -3.46 -10.48 -53.70
CA ALA A 159 -4.67 -10.62 -54.50
C ALA A 159 -4.44 -10.23 -55.96
N ARG A 160 -3.69 -9.14 -56.22
CA ARG A 160 -3.27 -8.75 -57.56
C ARG A 160 -2.42 -9.83 -58.22
N VAL A 161 -1.38 -10.31 -57.55
CA VAL A 161 -0.50 -11.38 -58.05
C VAL A 161 -1.31 -12.65 -58.36
N TYR A 162 -2.26 -13.03 -57.51
CA TYR A 162 -3.09 -14.21 -57.73
C TYR A 162 -4.05 -14.06 -58.92
N LEU A 163 -4.62 -12.86 -59.12
CA LEU A 163 -5.54 -12.57 -60.23
C LEU A 163 -4.82 -12.37 -61.57
N GLU A 164 -3.59 -11.86 -61.54
CA GLU A 164 -2.78 -11.59 -62.74
C GLU A 164 -1.90 -12.80 -63.13
N ALA A 165 -1.76 -13.82 -62.27
CA ALA A 165 -0.96 -15.00 -62.55
C ALA A 165 -1.70 -16.03 -63.44
N MET A 166 -1.11 -16.32 -64.60
CA MET A 166 -1.57 -17.37 -65.52
C MET A 166 -1.25 -18.79 -65.02
N GLU A 167 -0.27 -18.94 -64.11
CA GLU A 167 0.10 -20.21 -63.46
C GLU A 167 0.12 -19.98 -61.94
N LYS A 168 -0.63 -20.79 -61.18
CA LYS A 168 -0.87 -20.52 -59.76
C LYS A 168 0.44 -20.66 -58.96
N PRO A 169 0.76 -19.70 -58.07
CA PRO A 169 1.97 -19.76 -57.27
C PRO A 169 1.98 -20.99 -56.35
N SER A 170 3.17 -21.45 -55.98
CA SER A 170 3.35 -22.60 -55.10
C SER A 170 2.56 -22.41 -53.78
N HIS A 171 1.68 -23.36 -53.50
CA HIS A 171 0.64 -23.21 -52.46
C HIS A 171 1.23 -22.87 -51.08
N LEU A 172 2.30 -23.54 -50.65
CA LEU A 172 2.81 -23.42 -49.29
C LEU A 172 3.39 -22.02 -48.98
N GLY A 173 4.14 -21.43 -49.91
CA GLY A 173 4.74 -20.11 -49.73
C GLY A 173 3.70 -19.00 -49.81
N PHE A 174 2.81 -19.07 -50.81
CA PHE A 174 1.78 -18.05 -51.00
C PHE A 174 0.82 -17.97 -49.80
N PHE A 175 0.32 -19.11 -49.31
CA PHE A 175 -0.58 -19.12 -48.15
C PHE A 175 0.08 -18.65 -46.84
N ALA A 176 1.39 -18.91 -46.66
CA ALA A 176 2.11 -18.41 -45.48
C ALA A 176 2.19 -16.88 -45.45
N VAL A 177 2.48 -16.23 -46.58
CA VAL A 177 2.55 -14.76 -46.64
C VAL A 177 1.15 -14.12 -46.53
N VAL A 178 0.10 -14.80 -47.05
CA VAL A 178 -1.30 -14.41 -46.82
C VAL A 178 -1.64 -14.43 -45.34
N LEU A 179 -1.32 -15.53 -44.64
CA LEU A 179 -1.60 -15.67 -43.22
C LEU A 179 -0.91 -14.57 -42.38
N VAL A 180 0.36 -14.28 -42.66
CA VAL A 180 1.10 -13.21 -41.96
C VAL A 180 0.45 -11.84 -42.21
N SER A 181 0.01 -11.57 -43.44
CA SER A 181 -0.62 -10.28 -43.80
C SER A 181 -1.97 -10.12 -43.09
N ILE A 182 -2.76 -11.20 -42.97
CA ILE A 182 -4.02 -11.22 -42.22
C ILE A 182 -3.77 -10.96 -40.73
N LEU A 183 -2.77 -11.62 -40.13
CA LEU A 183 -2.46 -11.46 -38.70
C LEU A 183 -1.98 -10.04 -38.37
N LEU A 184 -1.18 -9.42 -39.25
CA LEU A 184 -0.76 -8.02 -39.07
C LEU A 184 -1.95 -7.05 -39.19
N PHE A 185 -2.86 -7.31 -40.13
CA PHE A 185 -4.05 -6.48 -40.31
C PHE A 185 -5.03 -6.59 -39.14
N SER A 186 -5.39 -7.81 -38.73
CA SER A 186 -6.34 -8.05 -37.65
C SER A 186 -5.79 -7.63 -36.28
N GLY A 187 -4.50 -7.89 -36.03
CA GLY A 187 -3.82 -7.44 -34.80
C GLY A 187 -3.71 -5.91 -34.72
N GLY A 188 -3.36 -5.24 -35.82
CA GLY A 188 -3.31 -3.77 -35.88
C GLY A 188 -4.67 -3.12 -35.64
N LEU A 189 -5.74 -3.67 -36.24
CA LEU A 189 -7.10 -3.16 -36.06
C LEU A 189 -7.61 -3.39 -34.62
N PHE A 190 -7.38 -4.58 -34.06
CA PHE A 190 -7.77 -4.89 -32.69
C PHE A 190 -7.12 -3.94 -31.67
N ALA A 191 -5.81 -3.68 -31.82
CA ALA A 191 -5.08 -2.73 -30.98
C ALA A 191 -5.59 -1.29 -31.12
N LEU A 192 -6.01 -0.87 -32.32
CA LEU A 192 -6.64 0.45 -32.52
C LEU A 192 -8.01 0.54 -31.85
N LEU A 193 -8.84 -0.50 -31.94
CA LEU A 193 -10.19 -0.51 -31.38
C LEU A 193 -10.19 -0.61 -29.85
N HIS A 194 -9.30 -1.42 -29.26
CA HIS A 194 -9.19 -1.53 -27.81
C HIS A 194 -8.70 -0.23 -27.17
N ASN A 195 -7.75 0.46 -27.81
CA ASN A 195 -7.24 1.75 -27.34
C ASN A 195 -8.26 2.90 -27.49
N VAL A 196 -9.31 2.72 -28.30
CA VAL A 196 -10.46 3.66 -28.38
C VAL A 196 -11.48 3.41 -27.27
N SER A 197 -11.56 2.19 -26.74
CA SER A 197 -12.43 1.87 -25.60
C SER A 197 -11.87 2.42 -24.29
N ASP A 198 -10.56 2.27 -24.07
CA ASP A 198 -9.87 2.71 -22.85
C ASP A 198 -9.85 4.26 -22.69
N GLY A 199 -9.97 4.99 -23.81
CA GLY A 199 -10.05 6.45 -23.81
C GLY A 199 -11.45 7.02 -23.54
N ARG A 200 -12.48 6.19 -23.40
CA ARG A 200 -13.88 6.64 -23.19
C ARG A 200 -14.32 6.61 -21.71
N ASP A 201 -13.54 5.95 -20.85
CA ASP A 201 -13.77 5.88 -19.41
C ASP A 201 -12.96 6.93 -18.62
N ALA A 202 -12.33 7.88 -19.32
CA ALA A 202 -11.45 8.89 -18.76
C ALA A 202 -11.97 10.34 -18.86
N ASP A 203 -13.25 10.54 -19.19
CA ASP A 203 -13.95 11.84 -19.17
C ASP A 203 -15.13 11.82 -18.19
#